data_AF-A0A1V3WES8-F1
#
_entry.id   AF-A0A1V3WES8-F1
#
_cell.length_a   1.000
_cell.length_b   1.000
_cell.length_c   1.000
_cell.angle_alpha   90.00
_cell.angle_beta   90.00
_cell.angle_gamma   90.00
#
_symmetry.space_group_name_H-M   'P 1'
#
loop_
_entity.id
_entity.type
_entity.pdbx_description
1 polymer ?
#
loop_
_entity_poly.entity_id
_entity_poly.type
_entity_poly.pdbx_seq_one_letter_code
_entity_poly.pdbx_strand_id
1 'polypeptide(L)'
;MGTVYLARHRTLPRSDALKILSAELSVDRQFRVRFTREADLAATLNHPNIVRVYDRGETADGHLWIAMEYVEGTAANDLDRANLTPTRIVRIITDVAAALDYAHSRRVLHRDIKPGNFLISAPGSDHERVLLADFGIARALDDATTLTATGSMVGTAAYAAPRRSKAGRPVTAATSTHWAAPCSGC
;
A
#
# COMPACT_ATOMS: atom_id res chain seq x y z
N MET A 1 2.34 11.19 8.87
CA MET A 1 1.80 10.77 7.56
C MET A 1 2.02 11.89 6.55
N GLY A 2 2.18 11.56 5.26
CA GLY A 2 2.49 12.53 4.20
C GLY A 2 1.27 12.99 3.40
N THR A 3 1.48 13.95 2.50
CA THR A 3 0.48 14.46 1.56
C THR A 3 0.77 13.94 0.15
N VAL A 4 -0.26 13.56 -0.59
CA VAL A 4 -0.16 13.12 -1.98
C VAL A 4 -0.62 14.25 -2.90
N TYR A 5 0.18 14.55 -3.92
CA TYR A 5 -0.09 15.56 -4.93
C TYR A 5 -0.15 14.94 -6.33
N LEU A 6 -1.02 15.46 -7.18
CA LEU A 6 -0.93 15.24 -8.62
C LEU A 6 0.16 16.15 -9.18
N ALA A 7 1.24 15.58 -9.68
CA ALA A 7 2.39 16.30 -10.21
C ALA A 7 2.58 16.03 -11.70
N ARG A 8 2.75 17.08 -12.49
CA ARG A 8 3.12 16.92 -13.91
C ARG A 8 4.59 16.55 -14.00
N HIS A 9 4.93 15.49 -14.72
CA HIS A 9 6.33 15.14 -14.95
C HIS A 9 7.02 16.22 -15.79
N ARG A 10 8.25 16.60 -15.41
CA ARG A 10 8.95 17.76 -16.01
C ARG A 10 9.26 17.59 -17.50
N THR A 11 9.61 16.37 -17.90
CA THR A 11 10.15 16.08 -19.24
C THR A 11 9.33 15.07 -20.03
N LEU A 12 8.36 14.40 -19.40
CA LEU A 12 7.57 13.35 -20.03
C LEU A 12 6.10 13.80 -20.08
N PRO A 13 5.34 13.42 -21.11
CA PRO A 13 3.93 13.76 -21.23
C PRO A 13 3.07 12.85 -20.33
N ARG A 14 3.35 12.85 -19.02
CA ARG A 14 2.58 12.11 -18.01
C ARG A 14 2.46 12.89 -16.71
N SER A 15 1.50 12.48 -15.90
CA SER A 15 1.36 12.92 -14.51
C SER A 15 1.69 11.78 -13.56
N ASP A 16 2.27 12.12 -12.42
CA ASP A 16 2.68 11.21 -11.37
C ASP A 16 1.94 11.57 -10.07
N ALA A 17 1.64 10.58 -9.24
CA ALA A 17 1.24 10.81 -7.87
C ALA A 17 2.51 10.98 -7.01
N LEU A 18 2.69 12.15 -6.43
CA LEU A 18 3.86 12.50 -5.63
C LEU A 18 3.47 12.54 -4.15
N LYS A 19 3.97 11.59 -3.37
CA LYS A 19 3.75 11.54 -1.91
C LYS A 19 4.95 12.14 -1.20
N ILE A 20 4.73 13.26 -0.50
CA ILE A 20 5.74 13.94 0.32
C ILE A 20 5.48 13.62 1.79
N LEU A 21 6.48 13.13 2.49
CA LEU A 21 6.37 12.74 3.90
C LEU A 21 6.49 13.96 4.83
N SER A 22 5.83 13.88 5.99
CA SER A 22 5.91 14.93 7.01
C SER A 22 7.35 15.12 7.53
N ALA A 23 7.64 16.32 8.03
CA ALA A 23 8.96 16.67 8.57
C ALA A 23 9.41 15.69 9.66
N GLU A 24 8.51 15.37 10.60
CA GLU A 24 8.75 14.46 11.73
C GLU A 24 9.31 13.10 11.30
N LEU A 25 8.76 12.53 10.22
CA LEU A 25 9.20 11.25 9.69
C LEU A 25 10.50 11.38 8.90
N SER A 26 10.65 12.50 8.21
CA SER A 26 11.79 12.74 7.33
C SER A 26 13.08 13.01 8.10
N VAL A 27 13.00 13.43 9.38
CA VAL A 27 14.18 13.62 10.25
C VAL A 27 14.60 12.35 10.99
N ASP A 28 13.74 11.35 11.13
CA ASP A 28 14.08 10.08 11.77
C ASP A 28 15.02 9.25 10.89
N ARG A 29 16.27 9.12 11.32
CA ARG A 29 17.31 8.38 10.59
C ARG A 29 16.95 6.91 10.34
N GLN A 30 16.33 6.24 11.30
CA GLN A 30 15.94 4.84 11.15
C GLN A 30 14.78 4.71 10.17
N PHE A 31 13.81 5.61 10.25
CA PHE A 31 12.72 5.70 9.30
C PHE A 31 13.26 5.88 7.88
N ARG A 32 14.17 6.82 7.66
CA ARG A 32 14.77 7.11 6.35
C ARG A 32 15.42 5.87 5.72
N VAL A 33 16.24 5.14 6.48
CA VAL A 33 16.91 3.91 5.99
C VAL A 33 15.88 2.87 5.57
N ARG A 34 14.82 2.68 6.37
CA ARG A 34 13.73 1.74 6.04
C ARG A 34 12.94 2.21 4.83
N PHE A 35 12.60 3.49 4.76
CA PHE A 35 11.88 4.10 3.64
C PHE A 35 12.62 3.86 2.33
N THR A 36 13.91 4.20 2.28
CA THR A 36 14.78 3.99 1.11
C THR A 36 14.76 2.52 0.69
N ARG A 37 14.98 1.60 1.62
CA ARG A 37 15.00 0.15 1.35
C ARG A 37 13.66 -0.38 0.83
N GLU A 38 12.55 -0.02 1.46
CA GLU A 38 11.22 -0.51 1.06
C GLU A 38 10.78 0.12 -0.27
N ALA A 39 11.09 1.40 -0.52
CA ALA A 39 10.85 2.04 -1.80
C ALA A 39 11.67 1.41 -2.93
N ASP A 40 12.94 1.05 -2.68
CA ASP A 40 13.78 0.35 -3.66
C ASP A 40 13.21 -1.02 -4.02
N LEU A 41 12.74 -1.79 -3.02
CA LEU A 41 12.07 -3.06 -3.27
C LEU A 41 10.78 -2.89 -4.06
N ALA A 42 9.95 -1.90 -3.70
CA ALA A 42 8.70 -1.61 -4.41
C ALA A 42 8.94 -1.19 -5.86
N ALA A 43 10.01 -0.44 -6.15
CA ALA A 43 10.41 -0.04 -7.50
C ALA A 43 10.79 -1.23 -8.40
N THR A 44 11.13 -2.39 -7.83
CA THR A 44 11.38 -3.61 -8.62
C THR A 44 10.11 -4.33 -9.08
N LEU A 45 8.94 -3.94 -8.56
CA LEU A 45 7.67 -4.57 -8.91
C LEU A 45 7.16 -3.99 -10.23
N ASN A 46 6.75 -4.90 -11.13
CA ASN A 46 6.21 -4.57 -12.45
C ASN A 46 5.12 -5.58 -12.76
N HIS A 47 3.88 -5.22 -12.43
CA HIS A 47 2.72 -6.09 -12.57
C HIS A 47 1.51 -5.23 -12.96
N PRO A 48 0.61 -5.70 -13.85
CA PRO A 48 -0.54 -4.92 -14.32
C PRO A 48 -1.46 -4.43 -13.19
N ASN A 49 -1.50 -5.16 -12.07
CA ASN A 49 -2.31 -4.86 -10.88
C ASN A 49 -1.51 -4.26 -9.71
N ILE A 50 -0.32 -3.71 -9.94
CA ILE A 50 0.48 -3.00 -8.92
C ILE A 50 0.73 -1.59 -9.39
N VAL A 51 0.45 -0.60 -8.53
CA VAL A 51 0.84 0.79 -8.79
C VAL A 51 2.35 0.88 -8.88
N ARG A 52 2.85 1.36 -10.02
CA ARG A 52 4.29 1.41 -10.26
C ARG A 52 4.93 2.54 -9.47
N VAL A 53 6.02 2.23 -8.77
CA VAL A 53 6.91 3.25 -8.19
C VAL A 53 7.90 3.69 -9.27
N TYR A 54 7.96 4.99 -9.53
CA TYR A 54 8.86 5.55 -10.53
C TYR A 54 10.17 6.03 -9.93
N ASP A 55 10.12 6.75 -8.82
CA ASP A 55 11.31 7.34 -8.20
C ASP A 55 11.07 7.68 -6.73
N ARG A 56 12.15 7.91 -5.99
CA ARG A 56 12.13 8.36 -4.59
C ARG A 56 13.35 9.21 -4.28
N GLY A 57 13.17 10.20 -3.40
CA GLY A 57 14.27 11.07 -3.03
C GLY A 57 13.98 11.93 -1.82
N GLU A 58 14.71 13.03 -1.76
CA GLU A 58 14.63 14.02 -0.70
C GLU A 58 14.51 15.42 -1.32
N THR A 59 13.73 16.30 -0.70
CA THR A 59 13.68 17.72 -1.09
C THR A 59 14.90 18.48 -0.57
N ALA A 60 15.13 19.71 -1.06
CA ALA A 60 16.19 20.56 -0.53
C ALA A 60 16.05 20.81 0.99
N ASP A 61 14.81 20.86 1.49
CA ASP A 61 14.47 21.08 2.90
C ASP A 61 14.45 19.77 3.72
N GLY A 62 14.88 18.65 3.13
CA GLY A 62 15.05 17.37 3.84
C GLY A 62 13.84 16.46 3.90
N HIS A 63 12.75 16.77 3.17
CA HIS A 63 11.56 15.92 3.15
C HIS A 63 11.72 14.73 2.22
N LEU A 64 11.44 13.53 2.72
CA LEU A 64 11.40 12.35 1.87
C LEU A 64 10.17 12.38 0.95
N TRP A 65 10.35 11.94 -0.29
CA TRP A 65 9.26 11.84 -1.26
C TRP A 65 9.36 10.57 -2.10
N ILE A 66 8.22 10.14 -2.63
CA ILE A 66 8.11 9.04 -3.60
C ILE A 66 7.13 9.41 -4.70
N ALA A 67 7.55 9.18 -5.95
CA ALA A 67 6.75 9.37 -7.15
C ALA A 67 6.26 8.02 -7.67
N MET A 68 4.96 7.92 -7.95
CA MET A 68 4.30 6.69 -8.40
C MET A 68 3.34 6.97 -9.56
N GLU A 69 2.89 5.90 -10.21
CA GLU A 69 1.85 5.93 -11.23
C GLU A 69 0.62 6.70 -10.70
N TYR A 70 0.24 7.75 -11.41
CA TYR A 70 -1.05 8.38 -11.18
C TYR A 70 -2.14 7.50 -11.78
N VAL A 71 -3.04 7.03 -10.92
CA VAL A 71 -4.23 6.28 -11.34
C VAL A 71 -5.42 7.22 -11.32
N GLU A 72 -5.93 7.55 -12.50
CA GLU A 72 -7.20 8.25 -12.64
C GLU A 72 -8.34 7.26 -12.32
N GLY A 73 -8.93 7.41 -11.14
CA GLY A 73 -9.87 6.44 -10.60
C GLY A 73 -10.26 6.75 -9.16
N THR A 74 -10.83 5.74 -8.50
CA THR A 74 -11.26 5.82 -7.10
C THR A 74 -10.77 4.62 -6.30
N ALA A 75 -10.66 4.76 -4.98
CA ALA A 75 -10.34 3.64 -4.11
C ALA A 75 -11.57 2.76 -3.87
N ALA A 76 -11.37 1.47 -3.63
CA ALA A 76 -12.48 0.51 -3.53
C ALA A 76 -13.41 0.76 -2.33
N ASN A 77 -12.92 1.40 -1.26
CA ASN A 77 -13.75 1.84 -0.12
C ASN A 77 -14.72 2.97 -0.47
N ASP A 78 -14.43 3.74 -1.52
CA ASP A 78 -15.21 4.89 -1.97
C ASP A 78 -16.13 4.53 -3.14
N LEU A 79 -16.15 3.26 -3.57
CA LEU A 79 -17.11 2.78 -4.55
C LEU A 79 -18.52 2.74 -3.97
N ASP A 80 -19.49 3.15 -4.79
CA ASP A 80 -20.89 2.97 -4.48
C ASP A 80 -21.21 1.47 -4.36
N ARG A 81 -21.83 1.09 -3.24
CA ARG A 81 -22.26 -0.29 -2.95
C ARG A 81 -23.21 -0.83 -4.00
N ALA A 82 -24.04 0.02 -4.62
CA ALA A 82 -24.93 -0.39 -5.70
C ALA A 82 -24.17 -0.93 -6.92
N ASN A 83 -22.93 -0.48 -7.12
CA ASN A 83 -22.07 -0.89 -8.22
C ASN A 83 -21.14 -2.07 -7.86
N LEU A 84 -21.22 -2.62 -6.65
CA LEU A 84 -20.43 -3.75 -6.17
C LEU A 84 -21.20 -5.07 -6.30
N THR A 85 -21.41 -5.53 -7.54
CA THR A 85 -21.99 -6.87 -7.76
C THR A 85 -21.04 -7.97 -7.26
N PRO A 86 -21.54 -9.15 -6.86
CA PRO A 86 -20.69 -10.25 -6.42
C PRO A 86 -19.59 -10.61 -7.44
N THR A 87 -19.93 -10.60 -8.73
CA THR A 87 -18.98 -10.84 -9.82
C THR A 87 -17.87 -9.80 -9.86
N ARG A 88 -18.19 -8.51 -9.68
CA ARG A 88 -17.18 -7.44 -9.65
C ARG A 88 -16.30 -7.52 -8.42
N ILE A 89 -16.87 -7.86 -7.25
CA ILE A 89 -16.10 -8.06 -6.01
C ILE A 89 -15.10 -9.20 -6.20
N VAL A 90 -15.54 -10.34 -6.74
CA VAL A 90 -14.65 -11.48 -7.02
C VAL A 90 -13.51 -11.04 -7.95
N ARG A 91 -13.81 -10.32 -9.04
CA ARG A 91 -12.78 -9.80 -9.96
C ARG A 91 -11.76 -8.92 -9.23
N ILE A 92 -12.22 -7.95 -8.43
CA ILE A 92 -11.33 -7.05 -7.67
C ILE A 92 -10.41 -7.85 -6.74
N ILE A 93 -10.96 -8.82 -6.01
CA ILE A 93 -10.17 -9.65 -5.09
C ILE A 93 -9.18 -10.54 -5.86
N THR A 94 -9.58 -11.12 -6.99
CA THR A 94 -8.70 -11.93 -7.84
C THR A 94 -7.50 -11.12 -8.36
N ASP A 95 -7.74 -9.90 -8.84
CA ASP A 95 -6.68 -9.02 -9.34
C ASP A 95 -5.71 -8.59 -8.23
N VAL A 96 -6.24 -8.28 -7.05
CA VAL A 96 -5.43 -7.97 -5.86
C VAL A 96 -4.64 -9.20 -5.40
N ALA A 97 -5.22 -10.39 -5.43
CA ALA A 97 -4.53 -11.63 -5.09
C ALA A 97 -3.37 -11.91 -6.06
N ALA A 98 -3.58 -11.72 -7.37
CA ALA A 98 -2.52 -11.85 -8.37
C ALA A 98 -1.36 -10.87 -8.12
N ALA A 99 -1.66 -9.62 -7.78
CA ALA A 99 -0.66 -8.63 -7.38
C ALA A 99 0.15 -9.07 -6.14
N LEU A 100 -0.53 -9.60 -5.13
CA LEU A 100 0.10 -10.07 -3.90
C LEU A 100 0.98 -11.29 -4.15
N ASP A 101 0.51 -12.28 -4.91
CA ASP A 101 1.28 -13.47 -5.27
C ASP A 101 2.54 -13.10 -6.04
N TYR A 102 2.43 -12.17 -6.99
CA TYR A 102 3.58 -11.63 -7.71
C TYR A 102 4.59 -10.98 -6.76
N ALA A 103 4.14 -10.10 -5.87
CA ALA A 103 5.03 -9.44 -4.90
C ALA A 103 5.69 -10.44 -3.94
N HIS A 104 4.92 -11.43 -3.45
CA HIS A 104 5.41 -12.48 -2.57
C HIS A 104 6.47 -13.37 -3.25
N SER A 105 6.31 -13.68 -4.53
CA SER A 105 7.33 -14.40 -5.32
C SER A 105 8.68 -13.66 -5.36
N ARG A 106 8.65 -12.34 -5.19
CA ARG A 106 9.81 -11.44 -5.11
C ARG A 106 10.22 -11.08 -3.68
N ARG A 107 9.65 -11.75 -2.69
CA ARG A 107 9.90 -11.54 -1.25
C ARG A 107 9.52 -10.14 -0.77
N VAL A 108 8.60 -9.46 -1.45
CA VAL A 108 8.04 -8.17 -1.03
C VAL A 108 6.67 -8.42 -0.40
N LEU A 109 6.46 -7.88 0.81
CA LEU A 109 5.19 -8.01 1.54
C LEU A 109 4.46 -6.66 1.53
N HIS A 110 3.16 -6.66 1.23
CA HIS A 110 2.35 -5.42 1.23
C HIS A 110 2.17 -4.81 2.62
N ARG A 111 1.85 -5.67 3.62
CA ARG A 111 1.71 -5.36 5.06
C ARG A 111 0.55 -4.45 5.49
N ASP A 112 -0.06 -3.67 4.60
CA ASP A 112 -1.25 -2.84 4.84
C ASP A 112 -2.36 -3.12 3.82
N ILE A 113 -2.88 -4.35 3.78
CA ILE A 113 -3.91 -4.74 2.80
C ILE A 113 -5.26 -4.25 3.31
N LYS A 114 -5.90 -3.33 2.58
CA LYS A 114 -7.24 -2.80 2.88
C LYS A 114 -7.88 -2.20 1.61
N PRO A 115 -9.21 -2.09 1.52
CA PRO A 115 -9.89 -1.53 0.34
C PRO A 115 -9.43 -0.14 -0.08
N GLY A 116 -8.98 0.70 0.87
CA GLY A 116 -8.42 2.02 0.57
C GLY A 116 -7.12 2.01 -0.23
N ASN A 117 -6.45 0.86 -0.33
CA ASN A 117 -5.23 0.67 -1.14
C ASN A 117 -5.53 -0.02 -2.48
N PHE A 118 -6.80 -0.29 -2.80
CA PHE A 118 -7.20 -0.89 -4.07
C PHE A 118 -7.74 0.22 -4.96
N LEU A 119 -6.90 0.70 -5.88
CA LEU A 119 -7.28 1.74 -6.82
C LEU A 119 -7.97 1.11 -8.03
N ILE A 120 -9.12 1.66 -8.39
CA ILE A 120 -9.97 1.21 -9.48
C ILE A 120 -9.97 2.30 -10.54
N SER A 121 -9.25 2.07 -11.64
CA SER A 121 -9.23 2.98 -12.79
C SER A 121 -10.45 2.72 -13.67
N ALA A 122 -11.01 3.79 -14.25
CA ALA A 122 -12.17 3.73 -15.15
C ALA A 122 -13.31 2.81 -14.63
N PRO A 123 -13.80 3.03 -13.40
CA PRO A 123 -14.75 2.12 -12.74
C PRO A 123 -16.03 1.93 -13.56
N GLY A 124 -16.45 0.69 -13.75
CA GLY A 124 -17.67 0.33 -14.49
C GLY A 124 -17.52 0.33 -16.02
N SER A 125 -16.31 0.57 -16.54
CA SER A 125 -16.01 0.45 -17.98
C SER A 125 -15.40 -0.91 -18.35
N ASP A 126 -15.37 -1.21 -19.65
CA ASP A 126 -14.67 -2.39 -20.20
C ASP A 126 -13.14 -2.31 -20.02
N HIS A 127 -12.61 -1.14 -19.68
CA HIS A 127 -11.20 -0.90 -19.42
C HIS A 127 -10.88 -0.76 -17.92
N GLU A 128 -11.79 -1.19 -17.04
CA GLU A 128 -11.55 -1.13 -15.60
C GLU A 128 -10.28 -1.90 -15.22
N ARG A 129 -9.38 -1.23 -14.51
CA ARG A 129 -8.16 -1.83 -13.95
C ARG A 129 -8.18 -1.74 -12.44
N VAL A 130 -7.78 -2.83 -11.79
CA VAL A 130 -7.57 -2.89 -10.34
C VAL A 130 -6.08 -2.85 -10.06
N LEU A 131 -5.63 -1.86 -9.28
CA LEU A 131 -4.24 -1.66 -8.93
C LEU A 131 -4.07 -1.61 -7.41
N LEU A 132 -3.11 -2.37 -6.91
CA LEU A 132 -2.71 -2.38 -5.51
C LEU A 132 -1.65 -1.30 -5.27
N ALA A 133 -1.95 -0.35 -4.39
CA ALA A 133 -1.12 0.81 -4.03
C ALA A 133 -0.52 0.67 -2.62
N ASP A 134 0.46 1.52 -2.29
CA ASP A 134 1.02 1.64 -0.92
C ASP A 134 1.71 0.37 -0.36
N PHE A 135 2.48 -0.33 -1.21
CA PHE A 135 3.35 -1.43 -0.78
C PHE A 135 4.35 -0.98 0.29
N GLY A 136 4.16 -1.41 1.54
CA GLY A 136 5.21 -1.56 2.57
C GLY A 136 5.92 -0.31 3.08
N ILE A 137 5.86 0.84 2.38
CA ILE A 137 6.47 2.11 2.76
C ILE A 137 5.87 2.60 4.09
N ALA A 138 4.61 2.28 4.34
CA ALA A 138 3.92 2.57 5.60
C ALA A 138 4.58 1.90 6.82
N ARG A 139 5.27 0.76 6.68
CA ARG A 139 5.92 0.08 7.83
C ARG A 139 7.25 0.69 8.23
N ALA A 140 7.86 1.54 7.39
CA ALA A 140 8.94 2.39 7.85
C ALA A 140 8.47 3.25 9.05
N LEU A 141 7.18 3.62 9.08
CA LEU A 141 6.51 4.44 10.12
C LEU A 141 6.37 3.64 11.43
N ASP A 142 5.94 2.39 11.34
CA ASP A 142 5.61 1.56 12.51
C ASP A 142 6.86 1.01 13.22
N ASP A 143 7.91 0.65 12.48
CA ASP A 143 9.13 0.10 13.10
C ASP A 143 9.93 1.18 13.86
N ALA A 144 9.69 2.48 13.60
CA ALA A 144 10.24 3.59 14.39
C ALA A 144 9.60 3.65 15.78
N THR A 145 8.27 3.52 15.82
CA THR A 145 7.49 3.54 17.07
C THR A 145 7.63 2.24 17.86
N THR A 146 7.96 1.12 17.23
CA THR A 146 8.15 -0.17 17.93
C THR A 146 9.47 -0.24 18.73
N LEU A 147 10.45 0.64 18.45
CA LEU A 147 11.73 0.70 19.17
C LEU A 147 11.67 1.59 20.43
N THR A 148 10.62 2.38 20.62
CA THR A 148 10.38 3.17 21.82
C THR A 148 8.96 2.94 22.33
N ALA A 149 8.86 2.06 23.33
CA ALA A 149 7.74 1.92 24.26
C ALA A 149 6.42 1.31 23.71
N THR A 150 6.09 0.14 24.28
CA THR A 150 4.73 -0.32 24.62
C THR A 150 3.69 -0.43 23.49
N GLY A 151 3.54 -1.65 22.96
CA GLY A 151 2.24 -2.34 22.89
C GLY A 151 1.12 -1.77 22.02
N SER A 152 1.34 -0.70 21.25
CA SER A 152 0.27 -0.07 20.47
C SER A 152 0.20 -0.61 19.04
N MET A 153 -0.89 -1.30 18.75
CA MET A 153 -1.27 -1.80 17.43
C MET A 153 -1.70 -0.62 16.55
N VAL A 154 -0.97 -0.34 15.46
CA VAL A 154 -1.40 0.62 14.44
C VAL A 154 -1.58 -0.11 13.11
N GLY A 155 -2.78 0.08 12.56
CA GLY A 155 -3.35 -0.60 11.41
C GLY A 155 -4.87 -0.58 11.59
N THR A 156 -5.65 -0.45 10.52
CA THR A 156 -7.11 -0.57 10.63
C THR A 156 -7.42 -1.99 11.13
N ALA A 157 -7.73 -2.11 12.41
CA ALA A 157 -7.79 -3.39 13.14
C ALA A 157 -8.67 -4.46 12.46
N ALA A 158 -9.64 -4.03 11.65
CA ALA A 158 -10.53 -4.88 10.88
C ALA A 158 -9.82 -5.78 9.83
N TYR A 159 -8.64 -5.40 9.32
CA TYR A 159 -7.95 -6.14 8.25
C TYR A 159 -6.63 -6.78 8.69
N ALA A 160 -6.28 -6.69 9.98
CA ALA A 160 -5.07 -7.28 10.50
C ALA A 160 -5.24 -8.80 10.72
N ALA A 161 -4.26 -9.60 10.28
CA ALA A 161 -4.29 -11.04 10.50
C ALA A 161 -4.35 -11.36 12.02
N PRO A 162 -5.26 -12.26 12.47
CA PRO A 162 -5.57 -12.50 13.88
C PRO A 162 -4.37 -12.94 14.74
N ARG A 163 -3.29 -13.44 14.13
CA ARG A 163 -2.07 -13.85 14.84
C ARG A 163 -1.14 -12.70 15.22
N ARG A 164 -1.44 -11.43 14.87
CA ARG A 164 -0.62 -10.27 15.29
C ARG A 164 -0.71 -9.92 16.79
N SER A 165 -1.57 -10.59 17.57
CA SER A 165 -1.86 -10.24 18.98
C SER A 165 -1.22 -11.15 20.05
N LYS A 166 -0.41 -12.15 19.69
CA LYS A 166 0.32 -12.99 20.68
C LYS A 166 1.79 -13.17 20.32
N ALA A 167 2.63 -12.92 21.32
CA ALA A 167 4.09 -12.84 21.28
C ALA A 167 4.81 -13.99 20.55
N GLY A 168 5.89 -13.64 19.83
CA GLY A 168 7.16 -14.37 19.96
C GLY A 168 7.51 -15.51 19.00
N ARG A 169 7.05 -15.58 17.73
CA ARG A 169 7.62 -16.53 16.74
C ARG A 169 7.85 -15.91 15.36
N PRO A 170 8.93 -16.29 14.64
CA PRO A 170 9.25 -15.75 13.33
C PRO A 170 8.15 -16.09 12.31
N VAL A 171 7.82 -15.11 11.48
CA VAL A 171 6.82 -15.21 10.41
C VAL A 171 7.41 -16.04 9.27
N THR A 172 6.77 -17.15 8.92
CA THR A 172 7.08 -17.92 7.70
C THR A 172 6.04 -17.63 6.62
N ALA A 173 6.49 -17.71 5.36
CA ALA A 173 5.76 -17.32 4.15
C ALA A 173 4.37 -17.97 3.96
N ALA A 174 4.08 -19.07 4.67
CA ALA A 174 2.80 -19.79 4.58
C ALA A 174 1.68 -19.24 5.50
N THR A 175 1.94 -18.25 6.35
CA THR A 175 0.98 -17.85 7.40
C THR A 175 0.04 -16.71 6.98
N SER A 176 0.14 -16.20 5.74
CA SER A 176 -0.59 -15.00 5.32
C SER A 176 -2.04 -15.25 4.85
N THR A 177 -2.50 -16.51 4.81
CA THR A 177 -3.73 -16.90 4.10
C THR A 177 -4.96 -17.10 4.98
N HIS A 178 -4.97 -16.64 6.24
CA HIS A 178 -6.20 -16.69 7.06
C HIS A 178 -6.83 -15.29 7.20
N TRP A 179 -7.73 -15.03 6.26
CA TRP A 179 -8.73 -13.99 6.27
C TRP A 179 -9.67 -14.15 7.48
N ALA A 180 -9.90 -13.08 8.23
CA ALA A 180 -11.04 -13.00 9.15
C ALA A 180 -12.12 -12.17 8.45
N ALA A 181 -13.21 -12.83 8.04
CA ALA A 181 -14.41 -12.13 7.64
C ALA A 181 -15.04 -11.47 8.89
N PRO A 182 -15.49 -10.21 8.84
CA PRO A 182 -16.34 -9.70 9.90
C PRO A 182 -17.70 -10.41 9.81
N CYS A 183 -17.98 -11.31 10.76
CA CYS A 183 -19.35 -11.73 11.05
C CYS A 183 -20.11 -10.52 11.60
N SER A 184 -20.99 -9.95 10.78
CA SER A 184 -22.03 -9.03 11.24
C SER A 184 -23.28 -9.85 11.52
N GLY A 185 -23.53 -10.16 12.80
CA GLY A 185 -24.73 -10.87 13.22
C GLY A 185 -24.66 -11.38 14.66
N CYS A 186 -24.90 -10.50 15.63
CA CYS A 186 -25.70 -10.69 16.84
C CYS A 186 -26.02 -9.32 17.43
#